data_AF-A0AAT9HAB6-F1
#
_entry.id   AF-A0AAT9HAB6-F1
#
_cell.length_a   1.000
_cell.length_b   1.000
_cell.length_c   1.000
_cell.angle_alpha   90.00
_cell.angle_beta   90.00
_cell.angle_gamma   90.00
#
_symmetry.space_group_name_H-M   'P 1'
#
loop_
_entity.id
_entity.type
_entity.pdbx_description
1 polymer ?
#
loop_
_entity_poly.entity_id
_entity_poly.type
_entity_poly.pdbx_seq_one_letter_code
_entity_poly.pdbx_strand_id
1 'polypeptide(L)'
;MSLKLEPGTRDAVTHPSSGECVIDADGSIGEPYARGKADRVPPCGITYLRSSGDRAFDLRATITWQIAWTGTGGAGGALPDGTFGKARAVTVQEIQSVNR
;
A
#
# COMPACT_ATOMS: atom_id res chain seq x y z
N MET A 1 9.86 9.38 0.75
CA MET A 1 8.66 9.16 -0.08
C MET A 1 7.98 7.88 0.39
N SER A 2 6.65 7.85 0.46
CA SER A 2 5.92 6.69 0.97
C SER A 2 4.58 6.50 0.26
N LEU A 3 4.10 5.27 0.30
CA LEU A 3 2.75 4.88 -0.09
C LEU A 3 1.97 4.45 1.16
N LYS A 4 0.91 5.18 1.49
CA LYS A 4 -0.04 4.81 2.53
C LYS A 4 -1.11 3.90 1.95
N LEU A 5 -1.33 2.74 2.59
CA LEU A 5 -2.39 1.80 2.28
C LEU A 5 -3.44 1.80 3.38
N GLU A 6 -4.70 2.01 3.00
CA GLU A 6 -5.85 1.97 3.90
C GLU A 6 -6.86 0.92 3.38
N PRO A 7 -7.08 -0.20 4.10
CA PRO A 7 -7.82 -1.36 3.57
C PRO A 7 -9.31 -1.15 3.29
N GLY A 8 -9.92 -0.04 3.72
CA GLY A 8 -11.36 0.17 3.59
C GLY A 8 -12.23 -0.72 4.49
N THR A 9 -11.62 -1.48 5.41
CA THR A 9 -12.31 -2.32 6.41
C THR A 9 -11.44 -2.48 7.66
N ARG A 10 -12.09 -2.76 8.80
CA ARG A 10 -11.43 -3.14 10.06
C ARG A 10 -11.02 -4.62 10.09
N ASP A 11 -11.57 -5.43 9.19
CA ASP A 11 -11.28 -6.86 9.09
C ASP A 11 -10.08 -7.11 8.17
N ALA A 12 -9.01 -6.34 8.37
CA ALA A 12 -7.77 -6.42 7.60
C ALA A 12 -6.56 -6.01 8.46
N VAL A 13 -5.39 -6.53 8.12
CA VAL A 13 -4.10 -6.17 8.72
C VAL A 13 -3.23 -5.55 7.64
N THR A 14 -2.67 -4.38 7.91
CA THR A 14 -1.66 -3.72 7.07
C THR A 14 -0.27 -4.20 7.44
N HIS A 15 0.59 -4.29 6.43
CA HIS A 15 2.01 -4.59 6.56
C HIS A 15 2.80 -3.48 5.86
N PRO A 16 3.69 -2.76 6.56
CA PRO A 16 3.83 -2.74 8.02
C PRO A 16 2.52 -2.31 8.70
N SER A 17 2.41 -2.49 10.02
CA SER A 17 1.20 -2.14 10.78
C SER A 17 0.76 -0.69 10.63
N SER A 18 1.70 0.22 10.35
CA SER A 18 1.40 1.61 10.02
C SER A 18 0.63 1.78 8.70
N GLY A 19 0.66 0.79 7.81
CA GLY A 19 0.19 0.91 6.42
C GLY A 19 1.06 1.81 5.55
N GLU A 20 2.21 2.27 6.05
CA GLU A 20 3.14 3.11 5.30
C GLU A 20 4.25 2.26 4.71
N CYS A 21 4.19 2.10 3.40
CA CYS A 21 5.23 1.45 2.63
C CYS A 21 6.23 2.48 2.15
N VAL A 22 7.50 2.27 2.49
CA VAL A 22 8.60 3.09 1.96
C VAL A 22 8.73 2.80 0.46
N ILE A 23 9.02 3.84 -0.31
CA ILE A 23 9.44 3.69 -1.71
C ILE A 23 10.96 3.65 -1.72
N ASP A 24 11.51 2.56 -2.22
CA ASP A 24 12.94 2.32 -2.29
C ASP A 24 13.61 3.22 -3.35
N ALA A 25 14.93 3.33 -3.29
CA ALA A 25 15.70 4.20 -4.18
C ALA A 25 15.58 3.82 -5.67
N ASP A 26 15.27 2.55 -5.95
CA ASP A 26 15.00 2.02 -7.30
C ASP A 26 13.54 2.20 -7.74
N GLY A 27 12.71 2.83 -6.90
CA GLY A 27 11.29 3.07 -7.13
C GLY A 27 10.39 1.87 -6.79
N SER A 28 10.94 0.78 -6.28
CA SER A 28 10.14 -0.36 -5.84
C SER A 28 9.40 -0.07 -4.52
N ILE A 29 8.32 -0.82 -4.29
CA ILE A 29 7.48 -0.72 -3.09
C ILE A 29 7.24 -2.15 -2.60
N GLY A 30 7.95 -2.53 -1.54
CA GLY A 30 7.90 -3.90 -1.02
C GLY A 30 8.47 -4.93 -1.99
N GLU A 31 7.99 -6.17 -1.90
CA GLU A 31 8.48 -7.27 -2.71
C GLU A 31 7.41 -7.76 -3.69
N PRO A 32 7.73 -7.90 -5.00
CA PRO A 32 6.82 -8.51 -5.96
C PRO A 32 6.40 -9.92 -5.55
N TYR A 33 5.13 -10.25 -5.78
CA TYR A 33 4.63 -11.59 -5.50
C TYR A 33 5.34 -12.66 -6.35
N ALA A 34 5.70 -13.78 -5.71
CA ALA A 34 6.21 -14.97 -6.37
C ALA A 34 5.49 -16.22 -5.86
N ARG A 35 5.30 -17.22 -6.72
CA ARG A 35 4.72 -18.52 -6.32
C ARG A 35 5.55 -19.12 -5.17
N GLY A 36 4.86 -19.73 -4.20
CA GLY A 36 5.48 -20.29 -2.99
C GLY A 36 5.69 -19.29 -1.85
N LYS A 37 5.27 -18.03 -2.01
CA LYS A 37 5.29 -17.02 -0.94
C LYS A 37 3.92 -16.69 -0.36
N ALA A 38 2.89 -17.46 -0.69
CA ALA A 38 1.51 -17.19 -0.26
C ALA A 38 1.36 -17.11 1.27
N ASP A 39 2.13 -17.92 2.00
CA ASP A 39 2.07 -17.98 3.47
C ASP A 39 3.02 -16.98 4.17
N ARG A 40 3.69 -16.10 3.40
CA ARG A 40 4.61 -15.12 3.96
C ARG A 40 3.91 -13.79 4.15
N VAL A 41 4.27 -13.09 5.23
CA VAL A 41 3.89 -11.70 5.44
C VAL A 41 4.66 -10.83 4.44
N PRO A 42 3.97 -10.04 3.59
CA PRO A 42 4.66 -9.15 2.66
C PRO A 42 5.29 -7.98 3.43
N PRO A 43 6.44 -7.45 2.98
CA PRO A 43 7.06 -6.27 3.61
C PRO A 43 6.20 -5.00 3.47
N CYS A 44 5.41 -4.93 2.39
CA CYS A 44 4.38 -3.94 2.15
C CYS A 44 3.13 -4.64 1.61
N GLY A 45 1.97 -4.48 2.23
CA GLY A 45 0.72 -5.04 1.73
C GLY A 45 -0.42 -5.05 2.73
N ILE A 46 -1.48 -5.77 2.39
CA ILE A 46 -2.68 -5.93 3.22
C ILE A 46 -3.05 -7.41 3.24
N THR A 47 -3.38 -7.94 4.42
CA THR A 47 -4.05 -9.23 4.59
C THR A 47 -5.49 -8.97 4.99
N TYR A 48 -6.45 -9.34 4.13
CA TYR A 48 -7.87 -9.31 4.49
C TYR A 48 -8.23 -10.57 5.27
N LEU A 49 -8.90 -10.40 6.41
CA LEU A 49 -9.27 -11.49 7.32
C LEU A 49 -10.70 -12.01 7.07
N ARG A 50 -11.47 -11.29 6.24
CA ARG A 50 -12.85 -11.62 5.92
C ARG A 50 -13.13 -11.36 4.44
N SER A 51 -14.00 -12.20 3.88
CA SER A 51 -14.62 -11.94 2.58
C SER A 51 -15.36 -10.60 2.56
N SER A 52 -15.37 -9.97 1.39
CA SER A 52 -16.11 -8.73 1.17
C SER A 52 -17.62 -8.98 0.99
N GLY A 53 -18.04 -10.24 0.80
CA GLY A 53 -19.43 -10.58 0.49
C GLY A 53 -19.92 -9.87 -0.78
N ASP A 54 -21.13 -9.33 -0.75
CA ASP A 54 -21.75 -8.65 -1.90
C ASP A 54 -21.20 -7.24 -2.18
N ARG A 55 -20.32 -6.71 -1.32
CA ARG A 55 -19.77 -5.34 -1.45
C ARG A 55 -18.26 -5.34 -1.38
N ALA A 56 -17.59 -4.76 -2.37
CA ALA A 56 -16.14 -4.60 -2.36
C ALA A 56 -15.66 -3.68 -1.22
N PHE A 57 -14.44 -3.90 -0.74
CA PHE A 57 -13.74 -2.97 0.16
C PHE A 57 -13.15 -1.81 -0.64
N ASP A 58 -13.24 -0.58 -0.12
CA ASP A 58 -12.69 0.60 -0.77
C ASP A 58 -11.22 0.80 -0.34
N LEU A 59 -10.30 0.11 -1.01
CA LEU A 59 -8.86 0.23 -0.76
C LEU A 59 -8.38 1.61 -1.22
N ARG A 60 -7.89 2.43 -0.29
CA ARG A 60 -7.24 3.70 -0.61
C ARG A 60 -5.73 3.56 -0.58
N ALA A 61 -5.09 4.09 -1.62
CA ALA A 61 -3.65 4.18 -1.72
C ALA A 61 -3.26 5.66 -1.94
N THR A 62 -2.47 6.22 -1.03
CA THR A 62 -2.05 7.63 -1.03
C THR A 62 -0.54 7.73 -1.06
N ILE A 63 0.01 8.32 -2.12
CA ILE A 63 1.44 8.54 -2.26
C ILE A 63 1.83 9.92 -1.73
N THR A 64 2.92 9.99 -0.96
CA THR A 64 3.49 11.22 -0.40
C THR A 64 4.93 11.37 -0.85
N TRP A 65 5.27 12.49 -1.49
CA TRP A 65 6.61 12.78 -2.00
C TRP A 65 7.14 14.13 -1.55
N GLN A 66 8.45 14.20 -1.40
CA GLN A 66 9.17 15.41 -1.04
C GLN A 66 9.59 16.15 -2.31
N ILE A 67 9.56 17.47 -2.25
CA ILE A 67 9.95 18.32 -3.36
C ILE A 67 11.11 19.20 -2.89
N ALA A 68 12.24 19.14 -3.61
CA ALA A 68 13.38 20.01 -3.38
C ALA A 68 13.64 20.86 -4.63
N TRP A 69 14.07 22.11 -4.42
CA TRP A 69 14.42 23.02 -5.51
C TRP A 69 15.81 23.60 -5.30
N THR A 70 16.48 23.88 -6.42
CA THR A 70 17.78 24.57 -6.45
C THR A 70 17.74 25.62 -7.55
N GLY A 71 18.01 26.88 -7.19
CA GLY A 71 18.15 28.00 -8.10
C GLY A 71 19.56 28.10 -8.67
N THR A 72 19.71 28.80 -9.80
CA THR A 72 20.98 28.98 -10.51
C THR A 72 22.06 29.70 -9.68
N GLY A 73 21.66 30.49 -8.67
CA GLY A 73 22.56 31.15 -7.72
C GLY A 73 22.88 30.34 -6.45
N GLY A 74 22.54 29.05 -6.40
CA GLY A 74 22.82 28.17 -5.25
C GLY A 74 21.83 28.29 -4.08
N ALA A 75 20.85 29.19 -4.16
CA ALA A 75 19.71 29.20 -3.24
C ALA A 75 18.86 27.94 -3.47
N GLY A 76 18.31 27.36 -2.41
CA GLY A 76 17.46 26.17 -2.51
C GLY A 76 16.66 25.92 -1.24
N GLY A 77 15.88 24.85 -1.25
CA GLY A 77 15.11 24.44 -0.08
C GLY A 77 14.15 23.29 -0.36
N ALA A 78 13.48 22.85 0.70
CA ALA A 78 12.35 21.94 0.61
C ALA A 78 11.05 22.72 0.40
N LEU A 79 10.17 22.21 -0.44
CA LEU A 79 8.77 22.61 -0.52
C LEU A 79 7.92 21.63 0.29
N PRO A 80 6.68 22.01 0.65
CA PRO A 80 5.76 21.10 1.31
C PRO A 80 5.59 19.79 0.54
N ASP A 81 5.36 18.71 1.28
CA ASP A 81 5.15 17.39 0.68
C ASP A 81 3.92 17.40 -0.23
N GLY A 82 4.06 16.78 -1.41
CA GLY A 82 2.95 16.51 -2.30
C GLY A 82 2.26 15.23 -1.90
N THR A 83 0.93 15.21 -1.96
CA THR A 83 0.12 14.00 -1.69
C THR A 83 -0.88 13.74 -2.81
N PHE A 84 -1.03 12.49 -3.22
CA PHE A 84 -2.04 12.09 -4.18
C PHE A 84 -2.60 10.72 -3.84
N GLY A 85 -3.93 10.59 -3.78
CA GLY A 85 -4.59 9.34 -3.40
C GLY A 85 -5.69 8.94 -4.37
N LYS A 86 -5.87 7.63 -4.54
CA LYS A 86 -7.03 7.04 -5.23
C LYS A 86 -7.58 5.86 -4.44
N ALA A 87 -8.88 5.66 -4.57
CA ALA A 87 -9.58 4.51 -4.03
C ALA A 87 -9.86 3.48 -5.14
N ARG A 88 -9.83 2.20 -4.79
CA ARG A 88 -10.14 1.08 -5.68
C ARG A 88 -11.00 0.07 -4.95
N ALA A 89 -12.06 -0.38 -5.60
CA ALA A 89 -12.89 -1.47 -5.12
C ALA A 89 -12.11 -2.81 -5.18
N VAL A 90 -11.99 -3.50 -4.04
CA VAL A 90 -11.34 -4.80 -3.89
C VAL A 90 -12.37 -5.84 -3.44
N THR A 91 -12.55 -6.88 -4.26
CA THR A 91 -13.37 -8.04 -3.90
C THR A 91 -12.49 -9.10 -3.26
N VAL A 92 -12.84 -9.51 -2.03
CA VAL A 92 -12.16 -10.58 -1.30
C VAL A 92 -13.12 -11.74 -1.21
N GLN A 93 -12.73 -12.88 -1.79
CA GLN A 93 -13.56 -14.08 -1.77
C GLN A 93 -13.22 -14.96 -0.57
N GLU A 94 -14.20 -15.72 -0.09
CA GLU A 94 -13.91 -16.82 0.81
C GLU A 94 -13.21 -17.94 0.05
N ILE A 95 -12.12 -18.45 0.61
CA ILE A 95 -11.51 -19.70 0.15
C ILE A 95 -12.06 -20.80 1.06
N GLN A 96 -13.05 -21.55 0.56
CA GLN A 96 -13.53 -22.76 1.21
C GLN A 96 -12.68 -23.94 0.71
N SER A 97 -11.84 -24.51 1.58
CA SER A 97 -11.12 -25.74 1.26
C SER A 97 -12.03 -26.94 1.46
N VAL A 98 -12.47 -27.57 0.37
CA VAL A 98 -13.09 -28.90 0.45
C VAL A 98 -11.97 -29.92 0.61
N ASN A 99 -11.81 -30.49 1.81
CA ASN A 99 -10.94 -31.63 2.03
C ASN A 99 -11.74 -32.91 1.67
N ARG A 100 -11.27 -33.69 0.70
CA ARG A 100 -11.91 -34.95 0.30
C ARG A 100 -11.18 -36.13 0.91
#